data_AF-A0A832Z5C9-F1
#
_entry.id   AF-A0A832Z5C9-F1
#
_cell.length_a   1.000
_cell.length_b   1.000
_cell.length_c   1.000
_cell.angle_alpha   90.00
_cell.angle_beta   90.00
_cell.angle_gamma   90.00
#
_symmetry.space_group_name_H-M   'P 1'
#
loop_
_entity.id
_entity.type
_entity.pdbx_description
1 polymer ?
#
loop_
_entity_poly.entity_id
_entity_poly.type
_entity_poly.pdbx_seq_one_letter_code
_entity_poly.pdbx_strand_id
1 'polypeptide(L)'
;MVRRRGRDPIVVLLAMLRLTFSLPVVRKMMSYLDYRIDGGYVVDYVLRELANEKVSGCGVAHLYAFFLKSLIKVFVALTNSDYSVVEKAFRDPAIRRGLALVIRGLARYGVTVPQRLPAPFLIVWNFTNMCNFRCAHCYQRAHLPLPTELSLEEKLNLIEQLDEVGTAAIALSGGEPTIHPHFFTVVREAAKRGMYVAVATNGWMMADEKFVKEMKRAGVRYVEISIDSADPRKHDKFRGIPGAWERATKAVRNAVKHGLHTAIATTMTRYNI
;
A
#
# COMPACT_ATOMS: atom_id res chain seq x y z
N MET A 1 24.68 -40.66 -0.73
CA MET A 1 24.73 -39.70 0.39
C MET A 1 23.35 -39.08 0.55
N VAL A 2 22.52 -39.63 1.43
CA VAL A 2 21.13 -39.20 1.64
C VAL A 2 21.15 -37.90 2.44
N ARG A 3 20.86 -36.76 1.79
CA ARG A 3 20.65 -35.47 2.46
C ARG A 3 19.47 -35.65 3.42
N ARG A 4 19.74 -35.59 4.73
CA ARG A 4 18.71 -35.46 5.77
C ARG A 4 17.80 -34.29 5.39
N ARG A 5 16.52 -34.57 5.11
CA ARG A 5 15.46 -33.56 5.01
C ARG A 5 15.27 -32.93 6.40
N GLY A 6 16.10 -31.94 6.73
CA GLY A 6 15.75 -30.99 7.79
C GLY A 6 14.46 -30.31 7.35
N ARG A 7 13.37 -30.48 8.11
CA ARG A 7 12.10 -29.82 7.80
C ARG A 7 12.37 -28.32 7.86
N ASP A 8 12.12 -27.63 6.75
CA ASP A 8 12.22 -26.18 6.65
C ASP A 8 11.47 -25.55 7.84
N PRO A 9 12.13 -24.73 8.68
CA PRO A 9 11.50 -24.08 9.83
C PRO A 9 10.21 -23.34 9.48
N ILE A 10 10.13 -22.77 8.27
CA ILE A 10 8.95 -22.07 7.77
C ILE A 10 7.81 -23.07 7.54
N VAL A 11 8.11 -24.25 6.98
CA VAL A 11 7.12 -25.31 6.76
C VAL A 11 6.59 -25.85 8.09
N VAL A 12 7.46 -26.00 9.09
CA VAL A 12 7.04 -26.43 10.44
C VAL A 12 6.14 -25.37 11.09
N LEU A 13 6.53 -24.09 11.03
CA LEU A 13 5.72 -22.99 11.54
C LEU A 13 4.35 -22.91 10.85
N LEU A 14 4.30 -23.01 9.52
CA LEU A 14 3.06 -23.00 8.76
C LEU A 14 2.17 -24.20 9.11
N ALA A 15 2.74 -25.38 9.32
CA ALA A 15 1.99 -26.56 9.77
C ALA A 15 1.40 -26.36 11.16
N MET A 16 2.18 -25.81 12.11
CA MET A 16 1.71 -25.47 13.46
C MET A 16 0.58 -24.44 13.40
N LEU A 17 0.73 -23.36 12.62
CA LEU A 17 -0.31 -22.36 12.43
C LEU A 17 -1.57 -22.98 11.84
N ARG A 18 -1.47 -23.81 10.80
CA ARG A 18 -2.63 -24.50 10.22
C ARG A 18 -3.36 -25.36 11.24
N LEU A 19 -2.63 -26.14 12.05
CA LEU A 19 -3.22 -26.96 13.11
C LEU A 19 -3.96 -26.08 14.13
N THR A 20 -3.31 -25.03 14.65
CA THR A 20 -3.90 -24.11 15.62
C THR A 20 -5.16 -23.43 15.08
N PHE A 21 -5.11 -22.89 13.85
CA PHE A 21 -6.25 -22.22 13.22
C PHE A 21 -7.35 -23.19 12.74
N SER A 22 -7.07 -24.50 12.68
CA SER A 22 -8.08 -25.53 12.39
C SER A 22 -8.92 -25.92 13.61
N LEU A 23 -8.47 -25.59 14.83
CA LEU A 23 -9.21 -25.90 16.05
C LEU A 23 -10.57 -25.16 16.06
N PRO A 24 -11.71 -25.85 16.30
CA PRO A 24 -13.04 -25.25 16.21
C PRO A 24 -13.21 -24.01 17.10
N VAL A 25 -12.63 -24.05 18.31
CA VAL A 25 -12.66 -22.93 19.25
C VAL A 25 -11.90 -21.72 18.70
N VAL A 26 -10.70 -21.93 18.16
CA VAL A 26 -9.87 -20.86 17.55
C VAL A 26 -10.57 -20.28 16.33
N ARG A 27 -11.15 -21.14 15.47
CA ARG A 27 -11.89 -20.69 14.28
C ARG A 27 -13.11 -19.86 14.65
N LYS A 28 -13.88 -20.28 15.66
CA LYS A 28 -15.03 -19.53 16.17
C LYS A 28 -14.59 -18.18 16.76
N MET A 29 -13.52 -18.16 17.57
CA MET A 29 -12.93 -16.93 18.10
C MET A 29 -12.52 -15.97 16.96
N MET A 30 -11.74 -16.44 15.99
CA MET A 30 -11.30 -15.64 14.86
C MET A 30 -12.47 -15.08 14.03
N SER A 31 -13.57 -15.82 13.87
CA SER A 31 -14.73 -15.35 13.10
C SER A 31 -15.35 -14.06 13.65
N TYR A 32 -15.26 -13.79 14.96
CA TYR A 32 -15.74 -12.55 15.55
C TYR A 32 -14.95 -11.32 15.10
N LEU A 33 -13.67 -11.46 14.75
CA LEU A 33 -12.83 -10.35 14.28
C LEU A 33 -13.25 -9.83 12.90
N ASP A 34 -13.91 -10.67 12.10
CA ASP A 34 -14.44 -10.31 10.78
C ASP A 34 -15.94 -9.97 10.80
N TYR A 35 -16.55 -9.88 11.98
CA TYR A 35 -17.92 -9.41 12.11
C TYR A 35 -18.00 -7.89 11.83
N ARG A 36 -18.99 -7.48 11.04
CA ARG A 36 -19.22 -6.06 10.71
C ARG A 36 -20.07 -5.41 11.80
N ILE A 37 -19.62 -4.25 12.26
CA ILE A 37 -20.31 -3.37 13.20
C ILE A 37 -20.42 -1.97 12.59
N ASP A 38 -21.16 -1.06 13.22
CA ASP A 38 -21.30 0.30 12.69
C ASP A 38 -19.92 0.94 12.48
N GLY A 39 -19.65 1.40 11.26
CA GLY A 39 -18.37 2.04 10.91
C GLY A 39 -17.15 1.12 10.71
N GLY A 40 -17.29 -0.21 10.68
CA GLY A 40 -16.17 -1.09 10.29
C GLY A 40 -16.29 -2.55 10.72
N TYR A 41 -15.17 -3.25 10.82
CA TYR A 41 -15.08 -4.61 11.36
C TYR A 41 -14.57 -4.58 12.81
N VAL A 42 -14.90 -5.60 13.61
CA VAL A 42 -14.40 -5.70 15.00
C VAL A 42 -12.87 -5.59 15.07
N VAL A 43 -12.14 -6.18 14.11
CA VAL A 43 -10.68 -6.05 14.03
C VAL A 43 -10.20 -4.60 13.91
N ASP A 44 -10.94 -3.73 13.22
CA ASP A 44 -10.55 -2.32 13.05
C ASP A 44 -10.57 -1.61 14.41
N TYR A 45 -11.58 -1.92 15.23
CA TYR A 45 -11.73 -1.40 16.59
C TYR A 45 -10.61 -1.91 17.51
N VAL A 46 -10.28 -3.21 17.43
CA VAL A 46 -9.17 -3.81 18.18
C VAL A 46 -7.84 -3.12 17.84
N LEU A 47 -7.57 -2.92 16.55
CA LEU A 47 -6.33 -2.29 16.07
C LEU A 47 -6.25 -0.80 16.43
N ARG A 48 -7.39 -0.10 16.45
CA ARG A 48 -7.48 1.30 16.94
C ARG A 48 -7.18 1.41 18.43
N GLU A 49 -7.70 0.48 19.24
CA GLU A 49 -7.43 0.45 20.68
C GLU A 49 -5.96 0.12 20.98
N LEU A 50 -5.33 -0.76 20.19
CA LEU A 50 -3.89 -1.00 20.26
C LEU A 50 -3.06 0.24 19.91
N ALA A 51 -3.59 1.14 19.08
CA ALA A 51 -3.02 2.45 18.78
C ALA A 51 -3.30 3.51 19.87
N ASN A 52 -3.97 3.13 20.96
CA ASN A 52 -4.46 4.01 22.03
C ASN A 52 -5.44 5.10 21.52
N GLU A 53 -6.17 4.85 20.43
CA GLU A 53 -7.29 5.70 20.04
C GLU A 53 -8.50 5.44 20.96
N LYS A 54 -9.27 6.50 21.27
CA LYS A 54 -10.55 6.33 21.96
C LYS A 54 -11.55 5.70 20.99
N VAL A 55 -11.98 4.49 21.31
CA VAL A 55 -12.98 3.75 20.53
C VAL A 55 -14.18 3.47 21.42
N SER A 56 -15.37 3.87 20.99
CA SER A 56 -16.62 3.60 21.69
C SER A 56 -17.34 2.39 21.10
N GLY A 57 -17.93 1.52 21.93
CA GLY A 57 -19.09 0.72 21.51
C GLY A 57 -18.88 -0.76 21.18
N CYS A 58 -17.75 -1.40 21.51
CA CYS A 58 -17.64 -2.86 21.32
C CYS A 58 -16.90 -3.54 22.49
N GLY A 59 -17.67 -4.06 23.46
CA GLY A 59 -17.12 -4.82 24.60
C GLY A 59 -16.28 -6.04 24.18
N VAL A 60 -16.63 -6.66 23.04
CA VAL A 60 -15.85 -7.74 22.44
C VAL A 60 -14.51 -7.21 21.95
N ALA A 61 -14.45 -6.09 21.23
CA ALA A 61 -13.20 -5.51 20.77
C ALA A 61 -12.24 -5.19 21.93
N HIS A 62 -12.76 -4.63 23.03
CA HIS A 62 -11.96 -4.37 24.24
C HIS A 62 -11.32 -5.64 24.82
N LEU A 63 -12.07 -6.74 24.86
CA LEU A 63 -11.56 -8.03 25.33
C LEU A 63 -10.44 -8.55 24.42
N TYR A 64 -10.63 -8.51 23.10
CA TYR A 64 -9.60 -8.92 22.13
C TYR A 64 -8.36 -8.02 22.20
N ALA A 65 -8.55 -6.71 22.30
CA ALA A 65 -7.46 -5.75 22.43
C ALA A 65 -6.65 -6.01 23.71
N PHE A 66 -7.31 -6.29 24.84
CA PHE A 66 -6.64 -6.64 26.09
C PHE A 66 -5.74 -7.89 25.95
N PHE A 67 -6.26 -8.97 25.37
CA PHE A 67 -5.47 -10.19 25.15
C PHE A 67 -4.32 -9.96 24.17
N LEU A 68 -4.58 -9.29 23.05
CA LEU A 68 -3.55 -9.03 22.04
C LEU A 68 -2.47 -8.10 22.57
N LYS A 69 -2.83 -7.07 23.33
CA LYS A 69 -1.89 -6.17 24.02
C LYS A 69 -1.00 -6.94 25.01
N SER A 70 -1.59 -7.86 25.76
CA SER A 70 -0.86 -8.72 26.69
C SER A 70 0.13 -9.64 25.96
N LEU A 71 -0.30 -10.26 24.87
CA LEU A 71 0.56 -11.11 24.03
C LEU A 71 1.73 -10.31 23.43
N ILE A 72 1.46 -9.11 22.91
CA ILE A 72 2.48 -8.20 22.37
C ILE A 72 3.50 -7.84 23.47
N LYS A 73 3.05 -7.49 24.68
CA LYS A 73 3.97 -7.18 25.79
C LYS A 73 4.89 -8.35 26.15
N VAL A 74 4.35 -9.57 26.18
CA VAL A 74 5.15 -10.78 26.41
C VAL A 74 6.18 -10.96 25.29
N PHE A 75 5.78 -10.84 24.03
CA PHE A 75 6.69 -10.96 22.89
C PHE A 75 7.80 -9.89 22.90
N VAL A 76 7.44 -8.64 23.20
CA VAL A 76 8.40 -7.54 23.33
C VAL A 76 9.39 -7.81 24.45
N ALA A 77 8.94 -8.30 25.60
CA ALA A 77 9.81 -8.70 26.71
C ALA A 77 10.75 -9.86 26.33
N LEU A 78 10.24 -10.88 25.62
CA LEU A 78 11.05 -12.02 25.16
C LEU A 78 12.09 -11.67 24.11
N THR A 79 11.82 -10.67 23.28
CA THR A 79 12.73 -10.24 22.20
C THR A 79 13.63 -9.07 22.60
N ASN A 80 13.51 -8.58 23.84
CA ASN A 80 14.16 -7.36 24.32
C ASN A 80 13.96 -6.16 23.38
N SER A 81 12.77 -6.09 22.78
CA SER A 81 12.38 -5.02 21.86
C SER A 81 11.78 -3.83 22.62
N ASP A 82 11.66 -2.68 21.94
CA ASP A 82 10.95 -1.52 22.49
C ASP A 82 9.45 -1.56 22.11
N TYR A 83 8.59 -1.58 23.12
CA TYR A 83 7.13 -1.52 22.95
C TYR A 83 6.68 -0.26 22.20
N SER A 84 7.40 0.85 22.35
CA SER A 84 7.07 2.13 21.70
C SER A 84 7.08 2.02 20.17
N VAL A 85 7.93 1.16 19.61
CA VAL A 85 8.02 0.89 18.17
C VAL A 85 6.75 0.22 17.67
N VAL A 86 6.25 -0.76 18.42
CA VAL A 86 5.03 -1.50 18.11
C VAL A 86 3.83 -0.56 18.19
N GLU A 87 3.74 0.26 19.24
CA GLU A 87 2.67 1.25 19.38
C GLU A 87 2.69 2.27 18.23
N LYS A 88 3.88 2.79 17.88
CA LYS A 88 4.04 3.73 16.75
C LYS A 88 3.59 3.12 15.42
N ALA A 89 3.85 1.83 15.21
CA ALA A 89 3.37 1.13 14.02
C ALA A 89 1.83 1.05 13.98
N PHE A 90 1.17 0.74 15.09
CA PHE A 90 -0.30 0.70 15.14
C PHE A 90 -0.95 2.07 14.96
N ARG A 91 -0.28 3.18 15.31
CA ARG A 91 -0.81 4.53 15.05
C ARG A 91 -0.95 4.84 13.55
N ASP A 92 -0.18 4.17 12.69
CA ASP A 92 -0.27 4.34 11.25
C ASP A 92 -1.55 3.68 10.69
N PRO A 93 -2.50 4.45 10.11
CA PRO A 93 -3.73 3.89 9.56
C PRO A 93 -3.49 2.84 8.47
N ALA A 94 -2.48 3.01 7.62
CA ALA A 94 -2.22 2.09 6.53
C ALA A 94 -1.73 0.72 7.03
N ILE A 95 -0.93 0.73 8.11
CA ILE A 95 -0.49 -0.51 8.77
C ILE A 95 -1.71 -1.24 9.34
N ARG A 96 -2.61 -0.51 10.01
CA ARG A 96 -3.84 -1.11 10.55
C ARG A 96 -4.72 -1.70 9.45
N ARG A 97 -4.93 -1.00 8.33
CA ARG A 97 -5.71 -1.54 7.20
C ARG A 97 -5.10 -2.83 6.64
N GLY A 98 -3.78 -2.85 6.46
CA GLY A 98 -3.07 -4.06 6.01
C GLY A 98 -3.24 -5.23 6.96
N LEU A 99 -3.06 -5.00 8.27
CA LEU A 99 -3.25 -6.02 9.29
C LEU A 99 -4.70 -6.49 9.37
N ALA A 100 -5.67 -5.58 9.29
CA ALA A 100 -7.09 -5.90 9.28
C ALA A 100 -7.45 -6.85 8.13
N LEU A 101 -6.98 -6.57 6.90
CA LEU A 101 -7.19 -7.47 5.75
C LEU A 101 -6.61 -8.87 5.97
N VAL A 102 -5.38 -8.96 6.50
CA VAL A 102 -4.73 -10.25 6.77
C VAL A 102 -5.49 -11.03 7.85
N ILE A 103 -5.83 -10.38 8.96
CA ILE A 103 -6.56 -10.99 10.08
C ILE A 103 -7.94 -11.46 9.63
N ARG A 104 -8.67 -10.65 8.85
CA ARG A 104 -9.96 -11.04 8.27
C ARG A 104 -9.82 -12.20 7.29
N GLY A 105 -8.75 -12.22 6.48
CA GLY A 105 -8.43 -13.35 5.62
C GLY A 105 -8.23 -14.64 6.40
N LEU A 106 -7.47 -14.58 7.51
CA LEU A 106 -7.29 -15.70 8.42
C LEU A 106 -8.61 -16.13 9.08
N ALA A 107 -9.46 -15.17 9.48
CA ALA A 107 -10.76 -15.44 10.08
C ALA A 107 -11.72 -16.16 9.11
N ARG A 108 -11.79 -15.71 7.85
CA ARG A 108 -12.70 -16.28 6.84
C ARG A 108 -12.19 -17.60 6.26
N TYR A 109 -10.91 -17.65 5.92
CA TYR A 109 -10.34 -18.69 5.07
C TYR A 109 -9.35 -19.60 5.80
N GLY A 110 -8.96 -19.27 7.03
CA GLY A 110 -7.84 -19.90 7.71
C GLY A 110 -6.50 -19.56 7.05
N VAL A 111 -5.48 -20.35 7.36
CA VAL A 111 -4.12 -20.19 6.84
C VAL A 111 -3.99 -20.83 5.46
N THR A 112 -3.84 -20.02 4.40
CA THR A 112 -3.72 -20.49 3.00
C THR A 112 -2.39 -20.07 2.37
N VAL A 113 -2.02 -20.67 1.24
CA VAL A 113 -0.81 -20.31 0.47
C VAL A 113 -1.17 -20.20 -1.03
N PRO A 114 -1.10 -19.01 -1.65
CA PRO A 114 -0.92 -17.70 -1.00
C PRO A 114 -2.06 -17.41 -0.01
N GLN A 115 -1.83 -16.50 0.94
CA GLN A 115 -2.86 -16.11 1.90
C GLN A 115 -4.01 -15.42 1.17
N ARG A 116 -5.23 -15.96 1.32
CA ARG A 116 -6.45 -15.37 0.76
C ARG A 116 -6.88 -14.19 1.62
N LEU A 117 -7.21 -13.09 0.96
CA LEU A 117 -7.67 -11.86 1.58
C LEU A 117 -9.14 -11.62 1.17
N PRO A 118 -9.94 -10.98 2.03
CA PRO A 118 -11.35 -10.69 1.74
C PRO A 118 -11.55 -9.57 0.71
N ALA A 119 -10.51 -8.80 0.44
CA ALA A 119 -10.46 -7.72 -0.53
C ALA A 119 -9.02 -7.58 -1.06
N PRO A 120 -8.81 -6.89 -2.20
CA PRO A 120 -7.49 -6.60 -2.73
C PRO A 120 -6.64 -5.83 -1.70
N PHE A 121 -5.39 -6.26 -1.52
CA PHE A 121 -4.45 -5.55 -0.65
C PHE A 121 -4.00 -4.22 -1.25
N LEU A 122 -3.68 -4.26 -2.55
CA LEU A 122 -3.23 -3.15 -3.36
C LEU A 122 -4.03 -3.13 -4.66
N ILE A 123 -4.54 -1.95 -5.03
CA ILE A 123 -5.07 -1.69 -6.37
C ILE A 123 -4.10 -0.80 -7.13
N VAL A 124 -3.65 -1.28 -8.29
CA VAL A 124 -2.93 -0.44 -9.27
C VAL A 124 -3.98 0.17 -10.20
N TRP A 125 -4.16 1.47 -10.10
CA TRP A 125 -5.20 2.19 -10.81
C TRP A 125 -4.61 3.02 -11.94
N ASN A 126 -4.96 2.68 -13.19
CA ASN A 126 -4.73 3.54 -14.34
C ASN A 126 -5.62 4.78 -14.20
N PHE A 127 -5.08 5.84 -13.60
CA PHE A 127 -5.80 7.02 -13.16
C PHE A 127 -6.30 7.89 -14.32
N THR A 128 -5.53 7.90 -15.40
CA THR A 128 -5.82 8.62 -16.65
C THR A 128 -5.00 8.00 -17.78
N ASN A 129 -5.41 8.22 -19.03
CA ASN A 129 -4.63 7.98 -20.24
C ASN A 129 -3.84 9.21 -20.68
N MET A 130 -4.07 10.36 -20.05
CA MET A 130 -3.32 11.57 -20.32
C MET A 130 -1.85 11.39 -19.94
N CYS A 131 -0.93 11.72 -20.84
CA CYS A 131 0.50 11.67 -20.57
C CYS A 131 1.25 12.76 -21.34
N ASN A 132 2.19 13.42 -20.66
CA ASN A 132 3.09 14.42 -21.23
C ASN A 132 4.30 13.78 -21.97
N PHE A 133 4.42 12.46 -22.01
CA PHE A 133 5.52 11.71 -22.64
C PHE A 133 5.02 10.82 -23.78
N ARG A 134 5.94 10.39 -24.67
CA ARG A 134 5.65 9.49 -25.81
C ARG A 134 6.67 8.35 -25.85
N CYS A 135 6.71 7.56 -24.77
CA CYS A 135 7.72 6.51 -24.60
C CYS A 135 7.58 5.40 -25.65
N ALA A 136 8.71 4.94 -26.20
CA ALA A 136 8.74 3.91 -27.24
C ALA A 136 8.20 2.53 -26.77
N HIS A 137 8.19 2.28 -25.46
CA HIS A 137 7.80 1.01 -24.84
C HIS A 137 6.46 1.07 -24.09
N CYS A 138 5.72 2.18 -24.18
CA CYS A 138 4.50 2.37 -23.39
C CYS A 138 3.43 1.35 -23.80
N TYR A 139 3.11 0.39 -22.92
CA TYR A 139 2.06 -0.61 -23.17
C TYR A 139 0.68 0.03 -23.39
N GLN A 140 0.42 1.15 -22.71
CA GLN A 140 -0.86 1.87 -22.80
C GLN A 140 -0.96 2.78 -24.03
N ARG A 141 0.16 3.14 -24.64
CA ARG A 141 0.24 4.19 -25.67
C ARG A 141 -0.48 5.48 -25.23
N ALA A 142 -0.26 5.85 -23.97
CA ALA A 142 -0.92 6.98 -23.32
C ALA A 142 -0.66 8.31 -24.06
N HIS A 143 -1.71 9.13 -24.19
CA HIS A 143 -1.64 10.43 -24.87
C HIS A 143 -2.69 11.40 -24.30
N LEU A 144 -3.90 11.42 -24.87
CA LEU A 144 -5.01 12.25 -24.44
C LEU A 144 -5.89 11.47 -23.45
N PRO A 145 -6.68 12.17 -22.62
CA PRO A 145 -7.69 11.51 -21.81
C PRO A 145 -8.60 10.63 -22.69
N LEU A 146 -8.99 9.46 -22.18
CA LEU A 146 -10.03 8.67 -22.84
C LEU A 146 -11.41 9.29 -22.56
N PRO A 147 -12.37 9.21 -23.50
CA PRO A 147 -13.75 9.63 -23.25
C PRO A 147 -14.44 8.87 -22.11
N THR A 148 -13.93 7.68 -21.79
CA THR A 148 -14.44 6.79 -20.74
C THR A 148 -13.68 6.91 -19.43
N GLU A 149 -12.86 7.95 -19.25
CA GLU A 149 -12.23 8.20 -17.96
C GLU A 149 -13.25 8.58 -16.90
N LEU A 150 -13.03 8.06 -15.69
CA LEU A 150 -13.85 8.41 -14.54
C LEU A 150 -13.81 9.93 -14.29
N SER A 151 -14.99 10.51 -14.12
CA SER A 151 -15.19 11.86 -13.60
C SER A 151 -14.61 12.01 -12.19
N LEU A 152 -14.57 13.24 -11.65
CA LEU A 152 -14.13 13.43 -10.26
C LEU A 152 -15.05 12.68 -9.29
N GLU A 153 -16.36 12.74 -9.49
CA GLU A 153 -17.35 12.09 -8.63
C GLU A 153 -17.15 10.58 -8.62
N GLU A 154 -17.01 9.96 -9.80
CA GLU A 154 -16.76 8.52 -9.91
C GLU A 154 -15.40 8.12 -9.31
N LYS A 155 -14.37 8.96 -9.46
CA LYS A 155 -13.06 8.75 -8.81
C LYS A 155 -13.20 8.72 -7.28
N LEU A 156 -13.97 9.64 -6.71
CA LEU A 156 -14.19 9.70 -5.26
C LEU A 156 -15.07 8.55 -4.76
N ASN A 157 -16.12 8.21 -5.51
CA ASN A 157 -16.96 7.04 -5.23
C ASN A 157 -16.16 5.72 -5.28
N LEU A 158 -15.20 5.59 -6.20
CA LEU A 158 -14.30 4.43 -6.20
C LEU A 158 -13.46 4.37 -4.92
N ILE A 159 -12.91 5.50 -4.46
CA ILE A 159 -12.17 5.54 -3.20
C ILE A 159 -13.05 5.15 -2.01
N GLU A 160 -14.31 5.57 -1.99
CA GLU A 160 -15.28 5.16 -0.97
C GLU A 160 -15.53 3.63 -1.00
N GLN A 161 -15.78 3.05 -2.17
CA GLN A 161 -15.95 1.59 -2.30
C GLN A 161 -14.70 0.82 -1.85
N LEU A 162 -13.50 1.31 -2.22
CA LEU A 162 -12.24 0.71 -1.78
C LEU A 162 -12.05 0.81 -0.26
N ASP A 163 -12.56 1.88 0.34
CA ASP A 163 -12.54 2.09 1.77
C ASP A 163 -13.44 1.10 2.50
N GLU A 164 -14.68 0.95 2.03
CA GLU A 164 -15.69 0.05 2.59
C GLU A 164 -15.24 -1.41 2.63
N VAL A 165 -14.54 -1.89 1.59
CA VAL A 165 -14.02 -3.27 1.54
C VAL A 165 -12.75 -3.45 2.38
N GLY A 166 -12.12 -2.35 2.79
CA GLY A 166 -10.92 -2.34 3.62
C GLY A 166 -9.61 -2.37 2.84
N THR A 167 -9.59 -1.96 1.56
CA THR A 167 -8.36 -1.93 0.73
C THR A 167 -7.26 -1.17 1.44
N ALA A 168 -6.05 -1.75 1.53
CA ALA A 168 -4.97 -1.17 2.33
C ALA A 168 -4.18 -0.10 1.57
N ALA A 169 -3.96 -0.30 0.27
CA ALA A 169 -3.12 0.55 -0.54
C ALA A 169 -3.69 0.79 -1.94
N ILE A 170 -3.37 1.95 -2.50
CA ILE A 170 -3.58 2.26 -3.91
C ILE A 170 -2.26 2.72 -4.53
N ALA A 171 -2.04 2.32 -5.78
CA ALA A 171 -0.96 2.85 -6.61
C ALA A 171 -1.57 3.55 -7.82
N LEU A 172 -1.43 4.88 -7.86
CA LEU A 172 -1.88 5.68 -9.00
C LEU A 172 -0.85 5.55 -10.13
N SER A 173 -1.32 5.12 -11.30
CA SER A 173 -0.54 4.86 -12.52
C SER A 173 -1.34 5.26 -13.77
N GLY A 174 -1.01 4.71 -14.95
CA GLY A 174 -1.71 4.89 -16.22
C GLY A 174 -0.84 5.59 -17.26
N GLY A 175 -1.32 6.73 -17.76
CA GLY A 175 -0.47 7.75 -18.38
C GLY A 175 0.42 8.41 -17.34
N GLU A 176 0.25 9.71 -17.09
CA GLU A 176 0.95 10.42 -16.02
C GLU A 176 -0.06 11.01 -15.02
N PRO A 177 -0.22 10.41 -13.82
CA PRO A 177 -1.17 10.90 -12.82
C PRO A 177 -0.88 12.34 -12.38
N THR A 178 0.39 12.73 -12.27
CA THR A 178 0.78 13.99 -11.62
C THR A 178 0.41 15.26 -12.41
N ILE A 179 0.06 15.11 -13.70
CA ILE A 179 -0.41 16.22 -14.54
C ILE A 179 -1.94 16.34 -14.58
N HIS A 180 -2.67 15.41 -13.99
CA HIS A 180 -4.12 15.39 -14.05
C HIS A 180 -4.74 16.32 -12.99
N PRO A 181 -5.76 17.15 -13.33
CA PRO A 181 -6.31 18.17 -12.42
C PRO A 181 -6.87 17.60 -11.11
N HIS A 182 -7.44 16.40 -11.15
CA HIS A 182 -8.02 15.73 -9.98
C HIS A 182 -7.00 15.01 -9.07
N PHE A 183 -5.71 15.00 -9.43
CA PHE A 183 -4.69 14.18 -8.76
C PHE A 183 -4.64 14.43 -7.25
N PHE A 184 -4.46 15.67 -6.82
CA PHE A 184 -4.36 15.99 -5.40
C PHE A 184 -5.66 15.76 -4.64
N THR A 185 -6.82 15.96 -5.27
CA THR A 185 -8.12 15.71 -4.64
C THR A 185 -8.27 14.24 -4.30
N VAL A 186 -7.97 13.34 -5.24
CA VAL A 186 -8.07 11.90 -5.04
C VAL A 186 -7.03 11.39 -4.05
N VAL A 187 -5.78 11.89 -4.12
CA VAL A 187 -4.72 11.54 -3.16
C VAL A 187 -5.14 11.90 -1.74
N ARG A 188 -5.65 13.11 -1.51
CA ARG A 188 -6.09 13.56 -0.18
C ARG A 188 -7.25 12.72 0.34
N GLU A 189 -8.21 12.38 -0.50
CA GLU A 189 -9.36 11.56 -0.09
C GLU A 189 -8.92 10.14 0.32
N ALA A 190 -8.07 9.50 -0.47
CA ALA A 190 -7.53 8.18 -0.15
C ALA A 190 -6.69 8.21 1.15
N ALA A 191 -5.82 9.21 1.30
CA ALA A 191 -4.98 9.37 2.48
C ALA A 191 -5.81 9.67 3.75
N LYS A 192 -6.87 10.49 3.64
CA LYS A 192 -7.80 10.79 4.74
C LYS A 192 -8.49 9.53 5.28
N ARG A 193 -8.77 8.55 4.40
CA ARG A 193 -9.32 7.23 4.75
C ARG A 193 -8.25 6.23 5.22
N GLY A 194 -7.01 6.68 5.34
CA GLY A 194 -5.90 5.90 5.88
C GLY A 194 -5.29 4.90 4.90
N MET A 195 -5.59 4.99 3.60
CA MET A 195 -4.95 4.15 2.59
C MET A 195 -3.49 4.55 2.40
N TYR A 196 -2.63 3.57 2.11
CA TYR A 196 -1.28 3.84 1.65
C TYR A 196 -1.33 4.31 0.19
N VAL A 197 -0.97 5.57 -0.07
CA VAL A 197 -0.96 6.13 -1.43
C VAL A 197 0.43 6.06 -2.03
N ALA A 198 0.55 5.25 -3.08
CA ALA A 198 1.72 5.13 -3.96
C ALA A 198 1.45 5.79 -5.31
N VAL A 199 2.50 6.30 -5.96
CA VAL A 199 2.40 6.94 -7.28
C VAL A 199 3.53 6.46 -8.18
N ALA A 200 3.19 5.89 -9.35
CA ALA A 200 4.12 5.68 -10.44
C ALA A 200 4.13 6.92 -11.34
N THR A 201 5.31 7.43 -11.67
CA THR A 201 5.45 8.70 -12.40
C THR A 201 6.71 8.74 -13.27
N ASN A 202 6.68 9.53 -14.33
CA ASN A 202 7.85 9.91 -15.12
C ASN A 202 8.74 10.95 -14.41
N GLY A 203 8.32 11.49 -13.26
CA GLY A 203 9.11 12.40 -12.43
C GLY A 203 9.17 13.84 -12.92
N TRP A 204 8.56 14.18 -14.07
CA TRP A 204 8.67 15.51 -14.67
C TRP A 204 8.21 16.64 -13.75
N MET A 205 7.04 16.48 -13.12
CA MET A 205 6.48 17.46 -12.18
C MET A 205 7.26 17.51 -10.87
N MET A 206 7.78 16.37 -10.43
CA MET A 206 8.53 16.22 -9.19
C MET A 206 9.95 16.82 -9.22
N ALA A 207 10.44 17.23 -10.40
CA ALA A 207 11.65 18.04 -10.50
C ALA A 207 11.49 19.42 -9.81
N ASP A 208 10.26 19.90 -9.66
CA ASP A 208 9.92 21.02 -8.78
C ASP A 208 9.76 20.52 -7.33
N GLU A 209 10.62 21.05 -6.44
CA GLU A 209 10.61 20.70 -5.02
C GLU A 209 9.29 21.10 -4.32
N LYS A 210 8.62 22.17 -4.78
CA LYS A 210 7.32 22.58 -4.22
C LYS A 210 6.25 21.53 -4.48
N PHE A 211 6.26 20.93 -5.67
CA PHE A 211 5.33 19.86 -6.04
C PHE A 211 5.52 18.62 -5.15
N VAL A 212 6.76 18.22 -4.89
CA VAL A 212 7.08 17.08 -4.00
C VAL A 212 6.61 17.33 -2.57
N LYS A 213 6.80 18.55 -2.04
CA LYS A 213 6.28 18.93 -0.73
C LYS A 213 4.76 18.85 -0.69
N GLU A 214 4.08 19.27 -1.74
CA GLU A 214 2.63 19.18 -1.83
C GLU A 214 2.14 17.74 -1.92
N MET A 215 2.81 16.86 -2.69
CA MET A 215 2.51 15.43 -2.71
C MET A 215 2.60 14.81 -1.31
N LYS A 216 3.67 15.12 -0.57
CA LYS A 216 3.85 14.63 0.80
C LYS A 216 2.74 15.14 1.73
N ARG A 217 2.40 16.43 1.65
CA ARG A 217 1.30 17.04 2.44
C ARG A 217 -0.06 16.45 2.10
N ALA A 218 -0.29 16.15 0.83
CA ALA A 218 -1.52 15.51 0.36
C ALA A 218 -1.65 14.05 0.84
N GLY A 219 -0.55 13.42 1.25
CA GLY A 219 -0.54 12.08 1.82
C GLY A 219 0.09 11.01 0.94
N VAL A 220 0.81 11.37 -0.13
CA VAL A 220 1.64 10.42 -0.88
C VAL A 220 2.76 9.92 0.03
N ARG A 221 2.96 8.60 0.06
CA ARG A 221 3.98 7.95 0.90
C ARG A 221 5.09 7.30 0.09
N TYR A 222 4.75 6.80 -1.10
CA TYR A 222 5.67 6.13 -2.00
C TYR A 222 5.61 6.73 -3.40
N VAL A 223 6.77 6.88 -4.02
CA VAL A 223 6.92 7.25 -5.42
C VAL A 223 7.85 6.29 -6.13
N GLU A 224 7.41 5.82 -7.29
CA GLU A 224 8.23 5.04 -8.22
C GLU A 224 8.50 5.91 -9.45
N ILE A 225 9.74 6.37 -9.56
CA ILE A 225 10.16 7.31 -10.59
C ILE A 225 10.82 6.52 -11.72
N SER A 226 10.33 6.75 -12.92
CA SER A 226 10.78 6.00 -14.07
C SER A 226 12.12 6.51 -14.64
N ILE A 227 13.17 5.68 -14.57
CA ILE A 227 14.49 5.96 -15.18
C ILE A 227 14.94 4.73 -15.97
N ASP A 228 14.92 4.82 -17.30
CA ASP A 228 15.21 3.68 -18.18
C ASP A 228 16.65 3.57 -18.70
N SER A 229 17.53 4.54 -18.44
CA SER A 229 18.93 4.44 -18.86
C SER A 229 19.82 5.31 -17.97
N ALA A 230 21.06 4.88 -17.80
CA ALA A 230 22.10 5.70 -17.19
C ALA A 230 22.62 6.79 -18.15
N ASP A 231 22.50 6.59 -19.47
CA ASP A 231 22.84 7.62 -20.48
C ASP A 231 21.62 8.56 -20.66
N PRO A 232 21.76 9.86 -20.36
CA PRO A 232 20.68 10.83 -20.51
C PRO A 232 20.07 10.86 -21.92
N ARG A 233 20.90 10.76 -22.97
CA ARG A 233 20.43 10.81 -24.36
C ARG A 233 19.62 9.56 -24.71
N LYS A 234 20.05 8.38 -24.24
CA LYS A 234 19.28 7.14 -24.44
C LYS A 234 17.95 7.21 -23.70
N HIS A 235 17.95 7.66 -22.45
CA HIS A 235 16.72 7.81 -21.65
C HIS A 235 15.73 8.77 -22.33
N ASP A 236 16.17 9.99 -22.66
CA ASP A 236 15.33 11.02 -23.28
C ASP A 236 14.73 10.55 -24.60
N LYS A 237 15.56 9.92 -25.46
CA LYS A 237 15.10 9.35 -26.73
C LYS A 237 14.11 8.21 -26.52
N PHE A 238 14.32 7.36 -25.52
CA PHE A 238 13.42 6.23 -25.22
C PHE A 238 12.08 6.68 -24.62
N ARG A 239 12.09 7.78 -23.87
CA ARG A 239 10.92 8.41 -23.22
C ARG A 239 10.21 9.45 -24.10
N GLY A 240 10.87 9.90 -25.17
CA GLY A 240 10.34 10.81 -26.17
C GLY A 240 10.34 12.29 -25.75
N ILE A 241 11.10 12.66 -24.72
CA ILE A 241 11.13 14.02 -24.17
C ILE A 241 12.56 14.42 -23.82
N PRO A 242 13.11 15.50 -24.43
CA PRO A 242 14.40 16.06 -24.03
C PRO A 242 14.39 16.57 -22.59
N GLY A 243 15.47 16.32 -21.85
CA GLY A 243 15.63 16.69 -20.44
C GLY A 243 14.87 15.79 -19.46
N ALA A 244 14.23 14.71 -19.93
CA ALA A 244 13.50 13.77 -19.07
C ALA A 244 14.41 13.15 -18.01
N TRP A 245 15.62 12.75 -18.38
CA TRP A 245 16.58 12.14 -17.46
C TRP A 245 17.00 13.09 -16.34
N GLU A 246 17.31 14.34 -16.69
CA GLU A 246 17.72 15.35 -15.70
C GLU A 246 16.59 15.63 -14.72
N ARG A 247 15.36 15.77 -15.21
CA ARG A 247 14.20 16.00 -14.36
C ARG A 247 13.85 14.79 -13.50
N ALA A 248 13.91 13.58 -14.05
CA ALA A 248 13.65 12.36 -13.29
C ALA A 248 14.70 12.14 -12.18
N THR A 249 15.98 12.35 -12.45
CA THR A 249 17.02 12.26 -11.42
C THR A 249 16.91 13.36 -10.36
N LYS A 250 16.53 14.58 -10.75
CA LYS A 250 16.19 15.66 -9.80
C LYS A 250 14.97 15.31 -8.95
N ALA A 251 13.95 14.69 -9.54
CA ALA A 251 12.78 14.21 -8.82
C ALA A 251 13.13 13.16 -7.76
N VAL A 252 14.02 12.21 -8.08
CA VAL A 252 14.53 11.22 -7.11
C VAL A 252 15.20 11.93 -5.93
N ARG A 253 16.10 12.89 -6.21
CA ARG A 253 16.78 13.67 -5.16
C ARG A 253 15.78 14.45 -4.30
N ASN A 254 14.79 15.09 -4.91
CA ASN A 254 13.75 15.83 -4.18
C ASN A 254 12.89 14.89 -3.31
N ALA A 255 12.49 13.74 -3.84
CA ALA A 255 11.68 12.75 -3.12
C ALA A 255 12.42 12.22 -1.88
N VAL A 256 13.69 11.84 -2.05
CA VAL A 256 14.56 11.40 -0.95
C VAL A 256 14.78 12.52 0.07
N LYS A 257 15.10 13.74 -0.38
CA LYS A 257 15.27 14.92 0.49
C LYS A 257 14.06 15.17 1.38
N HIS A 258 12.85 14.94 0.86
CA HIS A 258 11.60 15.13 1.59
C HIS A 258 11.10 13.87 2.28
N GLY A 259 11.85 12.77 2.28
CA GLY A 259 11.53 11.54 3.02
C GLY A 259 10.32 10.79 2.47
N LEU A 260 10.06 10.86 1.16
CA LEU A 260 9.16 9.92 0.49
C LEU A 260 9.88 8.58 0.32
N HIS A 261 9.16 7.47 0.50
CA HIS A 261 9.70 6.17 0.11
C HIS A 261 9.86 6.21 -1.42
N THR A 262 11.08 5.99 -1.90
CA THR A 262 11.42 6.27 -3.30
C THR A 262 12.03 5.03 -3.93
N ALA A 263 11.52 4.65 -5.09
CA ALA A 263 12.09 3.63 -5.95
C ALA A 263 12.32 4.17 -7.36
N ILE A 264 13.22 3.51 -8.08
CA ILE A 264 13.43 3.71 -9.50
C ILE A 264 12.86 2.49 -10.22
N ALA A 265 11.99 2.73 -11.20
CA ALA A 265 11.55 1.69 -12.13
C ALA A 265 12.25 1.85 -13.47
N THR A 266 12.83 0.75 -13.95
CA THR A 266 13.56 0.67 -15.22
C THR A 266 12.94 -0.42 -16.07
N THR A 267 12.39 -0.06 -17.23
CA THR A 267 11.97 -1.06 -18.22
C THR A 267 13.19 -1.46 -19.04
N MET A 268 13.90 -2.50 -18.63
CA MET A 268 15.14 -2.92 -19.32
C MET A 268 14.86 -3.47 -20.72
N THR A 269 15.59 -2.96 -21.72
CA THR A 269 15.55 -3.42 -23.11
C THR A 269 16.93 -3.35 -23.73
N ARG A 270 17.19 -4.07 -24.84
CA ARG A 270 18.48 -3.96 -25.57
C ARG A 270 18.82 -2.54 -26.02
N TYR A 271 17.84 -1.64 -26.08
CA TYR A 271 18.01 -0.27 -26.56
C TYR A 271 18.52 0.70 -25.49
N ASN A 272 18.24 0.44 -24.20
CA ASN A 272 18.43 1.41 -23.12
C ASN A 272 19.51 1.04 -22.09
N ILE A 273 20.17 -0.11 -22.28
CA ILE A 273 21.46 -0.48 -21.69
C ILE A 273 22.59 0.18 -22.50
#